data_AF-A0A6A1VDB0-F1
#
_entry.id   AF-A0A6A1VDB0-F1
#
_cell.length_a   1.000
_cell.length_b   1.000
_cell.length_c   1.000
_cell.angle_alpha   90.00
_cell.angle_beta   90.00
_cell.angle_gamma   90.00
#
_symmetry.space_group_name_H-M   'P 1'
#
loop_
_entity.id
_entity.type
_entity.pdbx_description
1 polymer ?
#
loop_
_entity_poly.entity_id
_entity_poly.type
_entity_poly.pdbx_seq_one_letter_code
_entity_poly.pdbx_strand_id
1 'polypeptide(L)'
;MKQYTSLYTCNSVRTDLRNRIEQRVCEKLYDLHTPDHPTYAVMIQRAIEGLNEDEGSTEEAISKFIKEDVEDLPQAHASFLRHHLNELSKSGERLLRLLKTGPVTVKSFFV
;
A
#
# COMPACT_ATOMS: atom_id res chain seq x y z
N MET A 1 43.78 -16.46 -47.17
CA MET A 1 43.19 -15.34 -46.40
C MET A 1 41.96 -15.86 -45.67
N LYS A 2 41.99 -15.91 -44.33
CA LYS A 2 40.82 -16.35 -43.55
C LYS A 2 39.85 -15.17 -43.47
N GLN A 3 38.68 -15.29 -44.08
CA GLN A 3 37.64 -14.28 -43.97
C GLN A 3 37.07 -14.33 -42.55
N TYR A 4 37.40 -13.33 -41.76
CA TYR A 4 36.84 -13.13 -40.43
C TYR A 4 35.42 -12.59 -40.63
N THR A 5 34.41 -13.41 -40.37
CA THR A 5 33.01 -12.97 -40.34
C THR A 5 32.81 -12.07 -39.13
N SER A 6 32.80 -10.77 -39.43
CA SER A 6 32.60 -9.65 -38.52
C SER A 6 31.23 -9.69 -37.83
N LEU A 7 31.17 -9.04 -36.67
CA LEU A 7 30.24 -9.15 -35.55
C LEU A 7 28.84 -8.56 -35.81
N TYR A 8 28.10 -9.07 -36.79
CA TYR A 8 26.74 -8.55 -37.08
C TYR A 8 25.62 -9.24 -36.29
N THR A 9 25.91 -10.30 -35.52
CA THR A 9 24.87 -11.03 -34.77
C THR A 9 24.51 -10.40 -33.42
N CYS A 10 25.28 -9.42 -32.93
CA CYS A 10 25.09 -8.91 -31.56
C CYS A 10 23.93 -7.90 -31.43
N ASN A 11 23.63 -7.13 -32.49
CA ASN A 11 22.56 -6.13 -32.40
C ASN A 11 21.16 -6.77 -32.42
N SER A 12 20.95 -7.79 -33.26
CA SER A 12 19.65 -8.48 -33.39
C SER A 12 19.28 -9.32 -32.16
N VAL A 13 20.26 -9.96 -31.51
CA VAL A 13 20.01 -10.75 -30.29
C VAL A 13 19.68 -9.84 -29.10
N ARG A 14 20.33 -8.66 -29.04
CA ARG A 14 20.05 -7.68 -28.00
C ARG A 14 18.67 -7.04 -28.16
N THR A 15 18.23 -6.79 -29.39
CA THR A 15 16.86 -6.32 -29.67
C THR A 15 15.82 -7.41 -29.43
N ASP A 16 16.08 -8.67 -29.78
CA ASP A 16 15.17 -9.79 -29.48
C ASP A 16 14.96 -9.95 -27.97
N LEU A 17 16.05 -9.97 -27.19
CA LEU A 17 15.96 -10.06 -25.74
C LEU A 17 15.22 -8.86 -25.13
N ARG A 18 15.50 -7.65 -25.63
CA ARG A 18 14.79 -6.44 -25.21
C ARG A 18 13.30 -6.55 -25.49
N ASN A 19 12.92 -6.91 -26.71
CA ASN A 19 11.51 -7.05 -27.10
C ASN A 19 10.81 -8.15 -26.30
N ARG A 20 11.51 -9.25 -25.99
CA ARG A 20 10.97 -10.33 -25.14
C ARG A 20 10.80 -9.91 -23.69
N ILE A 21 11.69 -9.09 -23.16
CA ILE A 21 11.55 -8.51 -21.82
C ILE A 21 10.38 -7.53 -21.84
N GLU A 22 10.32 -6.61 -22.80
CA GLU A 22 9.24 -5.64 -22.95
C GLU A 22 7.89 -6.34 -23.09
N GLN A 23 7.79 -7.37 -23.93
CA GLN A 23 6.60 -8.19 -24.08
C GLN A 23 6.22 -8.86 -22.75
N ARG A 24 7.16 -9.52 -22.07
CA ARG A 24 6.87 -10.18 -20.78
C ARG A 24 6.52 -9.20 -19.66
N VAL A 25 7.08 -8.00 -19.69
CA VAL A 25 6.75 -6.92 -18.77
C VAL A 25 5.33 -6.45 -19.07
N CYS A 26 5.00 -6.10 -20.32
CA CYS A 26 3.65 -5.73 -20.69
C CYS A 26 2.63 -6.84 -20.40
N GLU A 27 2.94 -8.10 -20.71
CA GLU A 27 2.11 -9.29 -20.44
C GLU A 27 1.92 -9.63 -18.96
N LYS A 28 2.82 -9.20 -18.09
CA LYS A 28 2.68 -9.47 -16.65
C LYS A 28 2.22 -8.27 -15.87
N LEU A 29 2.37 -7.09 -16.45
CA LEU A 29 2.10 -5.82 -15.80
C LEU A 29 0.91 -5.08 -16.39
N TYR A 30 0.23 -5.60 -17.43
CA TYR A 30 -1.06 -5.05 -17.88
C TYR A 30 -2.14 -5.13 -16.79
N ASP A 31 -1.96 -6.03 -15.82
CA ASP A 31 -2.81 -6.16 -14.63
C ASP A 31 -2.32 -5.32 -13.44
N LEU A 32 -1.22 -4.55 -13.58
CA LEU A 32 -0.83 -3.55 -12.58
C LEU A 32 -1.71 -2.31 -12.75
N HIS A 33 -3.00 -2.47 -12.46
CA HIS A 33 -3.88 -1.36 -12.19
C HIS A 33 -3.28 -0.59 -11.01
N THR A 34 -3.02 0.71 -11.18
CA THR A 34 -2.70 1.58 -10.04
C THR A 34 -3.98 1.72 -9.25
N PRO A 35 -4.04 1.18 -8.02
CA PRO A 35 -5.31 1.11 -7.31
C PRO A 35 -5.93 2.51 -7.15
N ASP A 36 -7.18 2.68 -7.60
CA ASP A 36 -7.92 3.93 -7.48
C ASP A 36 -8.72 3.90 -6.17
N HIS A 37 -8.02 4.25 -5.09
CA HIS A 37 -8.62 4.36 -3.78
C HIS A 37 -8.16 5.63 -3.05
N PRO A 38 -8.96 6.14 -2.10
CA PRO A 38 -8.53 7.21 -1.22
C PRO A 38 -7.28 6.83 -0.43
N THR A 39 -6.55 7.81 0.09
CA THR A 39 -5.40 7.51 0.97
C THR A 39 -5.83 6.68 2.19
N TYR A 40 -4.93 5.85 2.70
CA TYR A 40 -5.20 5.03 3.89
C TYR A 40 -5.64 5.87 5.10
N ALA A 41 -5.10 7.08 5.27
CA ALA A 41 -5.53 7.98 6.33
C ALA A 41 -7.02 8.30 6.25
N VAL A 42 -7.53 8.58 5.05
CA VAL A 42 -8.96 8.86 4.81
C VAL A 42 -9.81 7.60 5.00
N MET A 43 -9.36 6.45 4.48
CA MET A 43 -10.09 5.18 4.65
C MET A 43 -10.21 4.77 6.12
N ILE A 44 -9.11 4.89 6.89
CA ILE A 44 -9.08 4.60 8.33
C ILE A 44 -9.99 5.58 9.09
N GLN A 45 -9.93 6.87 8.76
CA GLN A 45 -10.79 7.87 9.40
C GLN A 45 -12.27 7.55 9.19
N ARG A 46 -12.69 7.28 7.96
CA ARG A 46 -14.06 6.89 7.64
C ARG A 46 -14.50 5.63 8.37
N ALA A 47 -13.61 4.64 8.47
CA ALA A 47 -13.89 3.41 9.21
C ALA A 47 -14.12 3.69 10.70
N ILE A 48 -13.28 4.52 11.33
CA ILE A 48 -13.46 4.90 12.75
C ILE A 48 -14.78 5.65 12.95
N GLU A 49 -15.09 6.62 12.08
CA GLU A 49 -16.34 7.39 12.13
C GLU A 49 -17.59 6.52 11.87
N GLY A 50 -17.47 5.54 10.96
CA GLY A 50 -18.56 4.64 10.59
C GLY A 50 -18.81 3.52 11.59
N LEU A 51 -17.76 2.99 12.23
CA LEU A 51 -17.87 1.97 13.27
C LEU A 51 -18.38 2.58 14.59
N ASN A 52 -17.91 3.79 14.93
CA ASN A 52 -18.38 4.56 16.10
C ASN A 52 -18.46 3.74 17.40
N GLU A 53 -17.46 2.88 17.64
CA GLU A 53 -17.39 1.99 18.80
C GLU A 53 -16.78 2.71 20.01
N ASP A 54 -17.40 2.55 21.19
CA ASP A 54 -17.00 3.29 22.40
C ASP A 54 -15.61 2.92 22.95
N GLU A 55 -15.19 1.67 22.74
CA GLU A 55 -13.88 1.16 23.19
C GLU A 55 -12.78 1.29 22.13
N GLY A 56 -13.11 1.80 20.93
CA GLY A 56 -12.25 1.76 19.75
C GLY A 56 -12.48 0.51 18.91
N SER A 57 -11.84 0.45 17.75
CA SER A 57 -12.05 -0.61 16.75
C SER A 57 -10.80 -1.43 16.52
N THR A 58 -10.97 -2.72 16.22
CA THR A 58 -9.86 -3.62 15.90
C THR A 58 -9.36 -3.42 14.46
N GLU A 59 -8.13 -3.85 14.18
CA GLU A 59 -7.57 -3.83 12.81
C GLU A 59 -8.48 -4.61 11.84
N GLU A 60 -9.05 -5.72 12.30
CA GLU A 60 -9.94 -6.57 11.52
C GLU A 60 -11.26 -5.86 11.19
N ALA A 61 -11.86 -5.16 12.16
CA ALA A 61 -13.09 -4.41 11.95
C ALA A 61 -12.89 -3.28 10.93
N ILE A 62 -11.76 -2.57 11.03
CA ILE A 62 -11.40 -1.50 10.10
C ILE A 62 -11.09 -2.06 8.72
N SER A 63 -10.33 -3.16 8.63
CA SER A 63 -10.05 -3.81 7.35
C SER A 63 -11.33 -4.27 6.67
N LYS A 64 -12.27 -4.82 7.44
CA LYS A 64 -13.59 -5.23 6.92
C LYS A 64 -14.36 -4.03 6.37
N PHE A 65 -14.46 -2.94 7.13
CA PHE A 65 -15.14 -1.72 6.69
C PHE A 65 -14.54 -1.18 5.39
N ILE A 66 -13.21 -1.08 5.30
CA ILE A 66 -12.52 -0.55 4.12
C ILE A 66 -12.76 -1.44 2.89
N LYS A 67 -12.79 -2.77 3.04
CA LYS A 67 -13.10 -3.70 1.93
C LYS A 67 -14.54 -3.61 1.45
N GLU A 68 -15.47 -3.18 2.30
CA GLU A 68 -16.87 -2.98 1.93
C GLU A 68 -17.08 -1.60 1.27
N ASP A 69 -16.30 -0.58 1.64
CA ASP A 69 -16.40 0.79 1.10
C ASP A 69 -15.55 1.03 -0.18
N VAL A 70 -14.49 0.23 -0.39
CA VAL A 70 -13.49 0.44 -1.45
C VAL A 70 -13.28 -0.81 -2.29
N GLU A 71 -13.61 -0.74 -3.57
CA GLU A 71 -13.56 -1.89 -4.49
C GLU A 71 -12.13 -2.27 -4.93
N ASP A 72 -11.28 -1.28 -5.17
CA ASP A 72 -9.98 -1.49 -5.79
C ASP A 72 -8.83 -1.32 -4.78
N LEU A 73 -8.74 -2.25 -3.84
CA LEU A 73 -7.69 -2.26 -2.82
C LEU A 73 -6.44 -2.98 -3.30
N PRO A 74 -5.23 -2.53 -2.88
CA PRO A 74 -4.00 -3.21 -3.23
C PRO A 74 -3.97 -4.63 -2.65
N GLN A 75 -3.35 -5.57 -3.36
CA GLN A 75 -3.22 -6.96 -2.90
C GLN A 75 -2.59 -7.07 -1.49
N ALA A 76 -1.66 -6.17 -1.16
CA ALA A 76 -1.01 -6.11 0.14
C ALA A 76 -1.77 -5.26 1.18
N HIS A 77 -3.09 -5.09 1.02
CA HIS A 77 -3.92 -4.18 1.82
C HIS A 77 -3.70 -4.31 3.33
N ALA A 78 -3.65 -5.53 3.87
CA ALA A 78 -3.47 -5.77 5.30
C ALA A 78 -2.12 -5.23 5.82
N SER A 79 -1.05 -5.37 5.04
CA SER A 79 0.27 -4.87 5.43
C SER A 79 0.34 -3.34 5.43
N PHE A 80 -0.27 -2.70 4.42
CA PHE A 80 -0.40 -1.24 4.36
C PHE A 80 -1.26 -0.70 5.50
N LEU A 81 -2.41 -1.33 5.75
CA LEU A 81 -3.30 -0.95 6.84
C LEU A 81 -2.55 -0.96 8.17
N ARG A 82 -1.95 -2.10 8.52
CA ARG A 82 -1.19 -2.26 9.76
C ARG A 82 -0.07 -1.24 9.90
N HIS A 83 0.65 -0.96 8.81
CA HIS A 83 1.68 0.07 8.81
C HIS A 83 1.10 1.45 9.17
N HIS A 84 0.02 1.85 8.50
CA HIS A 84 -0.63 3.14 8.76
C HIS A 84 -1.23 3.22 10.16
N LEU A 85 -1.86 2.16 10.66
CA LEU A 85 -2.37 2.09 12.03
C LEU A 85 -1.25 2.24 13.06
N ASN A 86 -0.11 1.58 12.86
CA ASN A 86 1.05 1.71 13.75
C ASN A 86 1.62 3.13 13.75
N GLU A 87 1.73 3.76 12.58
CA GLU A 87 2.19 5.16 12.49
C GLU A 87 1.21 6.13 13.15
N LEU A 88 -0.10 5.94 12.97
CA LEU A 88 -1.13 6.73 13.64
C LEU A 88 -1.04 6.56 15.17
N SER A 89 -0.90 5.32 15.66
CA SER A 89 -0.73 5.03 17.08
C SER A 89 0.50 5.71 17.67
N LYS A 90 1.68 5.60 17.03
CA LYS A 90 2.90 6.29 17.45
C LYS A 90 2.75 7.81 17.45
N SER A 91 2.08 8.36 16.45
CA SER A 91 1.84 9.80 16.35
C SER A 91 0.91 10.29 17.47
N GLY A 92 -0.14 9.52 17.80
CA GLY A 92 -1.03 9.77 18.91
C GLY A 92 -0.32 9.66 20.26
N GLU A 93 0.49 8.63 20.48
CA GLU A 93 1.33 8.52 21.68
C GLU A 93 2.30 9.69 21.82
N ARG A 94 2.92 10.12 20.72
CA ARG A 94 3.85 11.25 20.71
C ARG A 94 3.13 12.55 21.07
N LEU A 95 1.96 12.80 20.47
CA LEU A 95 1.12 13.95 20.81
C LEU A 95 0.67 13.90 22.28
N LEU A 96 0.30 12.73 22.78
CA LEU A 96 -0.07 12.55 24.18
C LEU A 96 1.09 12.77 25.15
N ARG A 97 2.29 12.28 24.85
CA ARG A 97 3.48 12.56 25.67
C ARG A 97 3.83 14.04 25.68
N LEU A 98 3.57 14.76 24.58
CA LEU A 98 3.76 16.21 24.49
C LEU A 98 2.65 17.01 25.18
N LEU A 99 1.43 16.46 25.28
CA LEU A 99 0.27 17.07 25.95
C LEU A 99 0.12 16.66 27.43
N LYS A 100 0.93 15.71 27.93
CA LYS A 100 0.96 15.28 29.35
C LYS A 100 1.60 16.30 30.32
N THR A 101 1.34 17.58 30.07
CA THR A 101 1.28 18.65 31.10
C THR A 101 -0.18 18.95 31.44
N GLY A 102 -1.00 17.95 31.76
CA GLY A 102 -2.37 18.15 32.25
C GLY A 102 -3.24 16.88 32.16
N PRO A 103 -4.23 16.70 33.06
CA PRO A 103 -5.01 15.47 33.13
C PRO A 103 -6.15 15.51 32.13
N VAL A 104 -6.00 14.85 30.98
CA VAL A 104 -7.15 14.62 30.09
C VAL A 104 -7.13 13.19 29.54
N THR A 105 -8.24 12.52 29.79
CA THR A 105 -8.67 11.21 29.33
C THR A 105 -8.59 11.14 27.82
N VAL A 106 -7.73 10.27 27.30
CA VAL A 106 -7.74 9.89 25.89
C VAL A 106 -8.34 8.51 25.81
N LYS A 107 -9.51 8.44 25.18
CA LYS A 107 -10.13 7.20 24.73
C LYS A 107 -9.11 6.45 23.86
N SER A 108 -8.92 5.16 24.15
CA SER A 108 -8.09 4.27 23.35
C SER A 108 -8.64 4.24 21.92
N PHE A 109 -7.80 4.48 20.92
CA PHE A 109 -8.23 4.54 19.52
C PHE A 109 -8.23 3.17 18.84
N PHE A 110 -7.65 2.14 19.46
CA PHE A 110 -7.60 0.77 18.94
C PHE A 110 -7.64 -0.21 20.12
N VAL A 111 -8.43 -1.28 19.98
CA VAL A 111 -8.54 -2.39 20.95
C VAL A 111 -7.60 -3.51 20.56
#